data_AF-A0A7W9AF77-F1
#
_entry.id   AF-A0A7W9AF77-F1
#
_cell.length_a   1.000
_cell.length_b   1.000
_cell.length_c   1.000
_cell.angle_alpha   90.00
_cell.angle_beta   90.00
_cell.angle_gamma   90.00
#
_symmetry.space_group_name_H-M   'P 1'
#
loop_
_entity.id
_entity.type
_entity.pdbx_description
1 polymer ?
#
loop_
_entity_poly.entity_id
_entity_poly.type
_entity_poly.pdbx_seq_one_letter_code
_entity_poly.pdbx_strand_id
1 'polypeptide(L)'
;MDTPSTGTPLSIDAALAQASALLRQSPAHAAAQARKIVFAEFGNADAHRLLARALRALGDVSAAEQAELDAITASTRDPVLVEAAGALLDNDLSVAERILRPRLKENPFDVAAIRMMAELAGRLRRYGDAENLLRRALELAPAFSAARANLATVLYRQNRPAEAIGELDLLLGDDPAHAGHANLKAAALGRVGGYDEAITLYEEILAQAPRQPKIWMSYGHVLKTVGRQADSVAAYREALALAPELGEAWWSLANLKTVKLDDDDIAAMQGVLARSAKPISDEDRFHLDFALGKAQEDAGRVEQAFRHYAAGNSLRRQSISYDAADTRLHVDRSIAALTPTFIAQRAGEGHPAPDPIFVLGMPRAGSTLIEQILSCHSMIEGTQELPEMMAIALSLDHGKPIGPKSRYPDILADLSADERAALGARYIDNTRVHRKTAKPFFIDKLPNNWLHAGLIHLALPNARIIDARRHPLDCGFSNFRQHFARGQGFSYALEDMGHYYADYVRLMAHLDGVVPGRVHRVIHERLVDDTETQVRALLAYLGLPFEDACLRFWENDRAVQTASSEQVRRPINRDGVDRWRLYEPWLGPLKAALGPVLPAYPDVPPF
;
A
#
# COMPACT_ATOMS: atom_id res chain seq x y z
N MET A 1 11.74 9.44 -78.48
CA MET A 1 11.51 8.28 -77.61
C MET A 1 12.13 8.63 -76.28
N ASP A 2 11.35 9.28 -75.42
CA ASP A 2 11.75 9.54 -74.03
C ASP A 2 11.52 8.26 -73.24
N THR A 3 12.61 7.58 -72.89
CA THR A 3 12.61 6.60 -71.81
C THR A 3 12.56 7.34 -70.49
N PRO A 4 11.57 7.10 -69.61
CA PRO A 4 11.62 7.63 -68.25
C PRO A 4 12.82 7.02 -67.55
N SER A 5 13.70 7.88 -67.03
CA SER A 5 14.71 7.49 -66.06
C SER A 5 14.00 6.86 -64.87
N THR A 6 14.03 5.52 -64.80
CA THR A 6 13.68 4.78 -63.60
C THR A 6 14.78 5.07 -62.58
N GLY A 7 14.59 6.12 -61.78
CA GLY A 7 15.46 6.41 -60.66
C GLY A 7 15.64 5.17 -59.80
N THR A 8 16.88 4.90 -59.40
CA THR A 8 17.25 3.81 -58.49
C THR A 8 16.27 3.78 -57.32
N PRO A 9 15.66 2.63 -56.98
CA PRO A 9 14.72 2.57 -55.86
C PRO A 9 15.42 3.10 -54.61
N LEU A 10 14.83 4.14 -54.00
CA LEU A 10 15.29 4.66 -52.72
C LEU A 10 15.34 3.51 -51.71
N SER A 11 16.39 3.46 -50.89
CA SER A 11 16.37 2.57 -49.73
C SER A 11 15.16 2.89 -48.86
N ILE A 12 14.67 1.89 -48.11
CA ILE A 12 13.52 2.07 -47.23
C ILE A 12 13.76 3.22 -46.24
N ASP A 13 14.97 3.34 -45.69
CA ASP A 13 15.36 4.43 -44.80
C ASP A 13 15.28 5.81 -45.47
N ALA A 14 15.72 5.93 -46.72
CA ALA A 14 15.65 7.19 -47.47
C ALA A 14 14.19 7.54 -47.79
N ALA A 15 13.36 6.54 -48.11
CA ALA A 15 11.93 6.71 -48.33
C ALA A 15 11.20 7.14 -47.04
N LEU A 16 11.54 6.55 -45.90
CA LEU A 16 11.01 6.93 -44.58
C LEU A 16 11.39 8.36 -44.20
N ALA A 17 12.67 8.74 -44.39
CA ALA A 17 13.13 10.10 -44.12
C ALA A 17 12.41 11.14 -44.98
N GLN A 18 12.23 10.85 -46.27
CA GLN A 18 11.49 11.72 -47.19
C GLN A 18 10.02 11.85 -46.78
N ALA A 19 9.35 10.74 -46.48
CA ALA A 19 7.96 10.73 -46.07
C ALA A 19 7.74 11.44 -44.72
N SER A 20 8.68 11.29 -43.78
CA SER A 20 8.68 11.99 -42.49
C SER A 20 8.82 13.51 -42.64
N ALA A 21 9.67 13.98 -43.57
CA ALA A 21 9.81 15.40 -43.86
C ALA A 21 8.51 16.03 -44.41
N LEU A 22 7.72 15.25 -45.16
CA LEU A 22 6.44 15.68 -45.72
C LEU A 22 5.31 15.77 -44.68
N LEU A 23 5.44 15.12 -43.52
CA LEU A 23 4.36 14.97 -42.54
C LEU A 23 3.70 16.30 -42.14
N ARG A 24 4.49 17.37 -41.98
CA ARG A 24 3.97 18.71 -41.61
C ARG A 24 3.37 19.49 -42.77
N GLN A 25 3.87 19.27 -43.99
CA GLN A 25 3.52 20.06 -45.17
C GLN A 25 2.38 19.42 -45.97
N SER A 26 2.37 18.09 -46.03
CA SER A 26 1.35 17.32 -46.72
C SER A 26 1.16 15.94 -46.08
N PRO A 27 0.33 15.86 -45.01
CA PRO A 27 0.02 14.60 -44.36
C PRO A 27 -0.52 13.52 -45.31
N ALA A 28 -1.29 13.91 -46.33
CA ALA A 28 -1.82 12.97 -47.33
C ALA A 28 -0.71 12.28 -48.14
N HIS A 29 0.31 13.01 -48.57
CA HIS A 29 1.45 12.43 -49.29
C HIS A 29 2.32 11.58 -48.37
N ALA A 30 2.55 12.02 -47.12
CA ALA A 30 3.26 11.23 -46.12
C ALA A 30 2.54 9.90 -45.86
N ALA A 31 1.21 9.91 -45.70
CA ALA A 31 0.40 8.70 -45.53
C ALA A 31 0.51 7.77 -46.75
N ALA A 32 0.41 8.32 -47.97
CA ALA A 32 0.52 7.54 -49.20
C ALA A 32 1.90 6.88 -49.36
N GLN A 33 2.98 7.57 -49.02
CA GLN A 33 4.33 7.02 -49.02
C GLN A 33 4.50 5.96 -47.92
N ALA A 34 4.03 6.22 -46.71
CA ALA A 34 4.08 5.26 -45.61
C ALA A 34 3.33 3.95 -45.94
N ARG A 35 2.13 4.04 -46.56
CA ARG A 35 1.39 2.84 -47.01
C ARG A 35 2.17 2.01 -48.03
N LYS A 36 2.93 2.63 -48.94
CA LYS A 36 3.77 1.90 -49.90
C LYS A 36 4.89 1.15 -49.20
N ILE A 37 5.49 1.75 -48.17
CA ILE A 37 6.56 1.12 -47.40
C ILE A 37 5.98 -0.04 -46.58
N VAL A 38 4.86 0.17 -45.88
CA VAL A 38 4.14 -0.91 -45.16
C VAL A 38 3.75 -2.06 -46.08
N PHE A 39 3.32 -1.78 -47.31
CA PHE A 39 3.00 -2.83 -48.28
C PHE A 39 4.24 -3.63 -48.73
N ALA A 40 5.38 -2.96 -48.92
CA ALA A 40 6.62 -3.61 -49.32
C ALA A 40 7.28 -4.38 -48.17
N GLU A 41 7.20 -3.86 -46.95
CA GLU A 41 7.79 -4.42 -45.74
C GLU A 41 6.80 -4.29 -44.58
N PHE A 42 5.86 -5.23 -44.48
CA PHE A 42 4.81 -5.21 -43.46
C PHE A 42 5.35 -5.18 -42.02
N GLY A 43 6.56 -5.70 -41.81
CA GLY A 43 7.25 -5.69 -40.51
C GLY A 43 7.96 -4.38 -40.17
N ASN A 44 7.84 -3.33 -40.99
CA ASN A 44 8.54 -2.07 -40.74
C ASN A 44 7.77 -1.18 -39.74
N ALA A 45 8.20 -1.20 -38.48
CA ALA A 45 7.53 -0.46 -37.40
C ALA A 45 7.57 1.07 -37.59
N ASP A 46 8.64 1.62 -38.17
CA ASP A 46 8.74 3.06 -38.43
C ASP A 46 7.79 3.54 -39.53
N ALA A 47 7.56 2.71 -40.54
CA ALA A 47 6.57 2.97 -41.59
C ALA A 47 5.14 3.04 -41.03
N HIS A 48 4.79 2.08 -40.17
CA HIS A 48 3.50 2.06 -39.48
C HIS A 48 3.31 3.27 -38.55
N ARG A 49 4.34 3.64 -37.76
CA ARG A 49 4.31 4.87 -36.93
C ARG A 49 4.12 6.13 -37.76
N LEU A 50 4.84 6.24 -38.89
CA LEU A 50 4.70 7.39 -39.78
C LEU A 50 3.28 7.45 -40.37
N LEU A 51 2.74 6.30 -40.78
CA LEU A 51 1.37 6.19 -41.26
C LEU A 51 0.36 6.64 -40.19
N ALA A 52 0.50 6.16 -38.96
CA ALA A 52 -0.35 6.55 -37.84
C ALA A 52 -0.36 8.06 -37.62
N ARG A 53 0.83 8.69 -37.57
CA ARG A 53 0.96 10.15 -37.41
C ARG A 53 0.34 10.93 -38.57
N ALA A 54 0.51 10.45 -39.80
CA ALA A 54 -0.05 11.09 -40.98
C ALA A 54 -1.59 11.01 -40.99
N LEU A 55 -2.15 9.86 -40.59
CA LEU A 55 -3.60 9.66 -40.48
C LEU A 55 -4.22 10.53 -39.38
N ARG A 56 -3.56 10.70 -38.24
CA ARG A 56 -4.02 11.65 -37.20
C ARG A 56 -4.07 13.09 -37.71
N ALA A 57 -3.03 13.52 -38.43
CA ALA A 57 -3.00 14.85 -39.00
C ALA A 57 -4.08 15.07 -40.08
N LEU A 58 -4.64 14.00 -40.65
CA LEU A 58 -5.78 14.03 -41.57
C LEU A 58 -7.14 13.90 -40.86
N GLY A 59 -7.18 13.70 -39.54
CA GLY A 59 -8.40 13.49 -38.76
C GLY A 59 -8.98 12.07 -38.80
N ASP A 60 -8.28 11.11 -39.42
CA ASP A 60 -8.69 9.70 -39.45
C ASP A 60 -8.17 8.97 -38.22
N VAL A 61 -8.88 9.15 -37.11
CA VAL A 61 -8.48 8.65 -35.78
C VAL A 61 -8.44 7.12 -35.74
N SER A 62 -9.46 6.45 -36.28
CA SER A 62 -9.57 4.99 -36.21
C SER A 62 -8.47 4.30 -37.01
N ALA A 63 -8.19 4.75 -38.25
CA ALA A 63 -7.11 4.17 -39.02
C ALA A 63 -5.73 4.49 -38.43
N ALA A 64 -5.58 5.65 -37.79
CA ALA A 64 -4.34 6.00 -37.10
C ALA A 64 -4.09 5.12 -35.87
N GLU A 65 -5.12 4.77 -35.11
CA GLU A 65 -5.00 3.85 -33.97
C GLU A 65 -4.61 2.45 -34.44
N GLN A 66 -5.23 1.94 -35.49
CA GLN A 66 -4.85 0.63 -36.05
C GLN A 66 -3.40 0.62 -36.53
N ALA A 67 -2.96 1.66 -37.24
CA ALA A 67 -1.57 1.76 -37.71
C ALA A 67 -0.56 1.83 -36.55
N GLU A 68 -0.94 2.42 -35.41
CA GLU A 68 -0.07 2.43 -34.22
C GLU A 68 0.02 1.05 -33.57
N LEU A 69 -1.08 0.30 -33.50
CA LEU A 69 -1.06 -1.10 -33.04
C LEU A 69 -0.21 -1.98 -33.96
N ASP A 70 -0.34 -1.80 -35.28
CA ASP A 70 0.48 -2.52 -36.26
C ASP A 70 1.97 -2.19 -36.08
N ALA A 71 2.32 -0.94 -35.76
CA ALA A 71 3.69 -0.55 -35.43
C ALA A 71 4.22 -1.26 -34.18
N ILE A 72 3.40 -1.38 -33.12
CA ILE A 72 3.76 -2.08 -31.90
C ILE A 72 3.95 -3.57 -32.17
N THR A 73 3.08 -4.19 -32.97
CA THR A 73 3.24 -5.58 -33.40
C THR A 73 4.51 -5.77 -34.22
N ALA A 74 4.81 -4.87 -35.16
CA ALA A 74 6.04 -4.89 -35.94
C ALA A 74 7.30 -4.77 -35.06
N SER A 75 7.25 -3.94 -34.02
CA SER A 75 8.34 -3.78 -33.03
C SER A 75 8.70 -5.08 -32.29
N THR A 76 7.84 -6.11 -32.27
CA THR A 76 8.17 -7.41 -31.65
C THR A 76 9.29 -8.18 -32.38
N ARG A 77 9.63 -7.78 -33.61
CA ARG A 77 10.71 -8.34 -34.42
C ARG A 77 11.93 -7.43 -34.50
N ASP A 78 11.89 -6.25 -33.89
CA ASP A 78 13.02 -5.33 -33.80
C ASP A 78 14.10 -5.96 -32.88
N PRO A 79 15.30 -6.30 -33.40
CA PRO A 79 16.31 -7.00 -32.61
C PRO A 79 16.72 -6.24 -31.33
N VAL A 80 16.71 -4.91 -31.37
CA VAL A 80 17.09 -4.05 -30.24
C VAL A 80 16.02 -4.14 -29.14
N LEU A 81 14.74 -4.11 -29.52
CA LEU A 81 13.64 -4.23 -28.57
C LEU A 81 13.47 -5.66 -28.04
N VAL A 82 13.80 -6.68 -28.84
CA VAL A 82 13.85 -8.07 -28.38
C VAL A 82 14.96 -8.25 -27.35
N GLU A 83 16.15 -7.67 -27.55
CA GLU A 83 17.23 -7.69 -26.56
C GLU A 83 16.81 -6.98 -25.27
N ALA A 84 16.18 -5.80 -25.37
CA ALA A 84 15.64 -5.10 -24.20
C ALA A 84 14.58 -5.91 -23.45
N ALA A 85 13.69 -6.59 -24.19
CA ALA A 85 12.68 -7.47 -23.60
C ALA A 85 13.31 -8.67 -22.89
N GLY A 86 14.35 -9.28 -23.48
CA GLY A 86 15.14 -10.34 -22.84
C GLY A 86 15.76 -9.87 -21.52
N ALA A 87 16.42 -8.70 -21.53
CA ALA A 87 16.98 -8.11 -20.32
C ALA A 87 15.91 -7.82 -19.24
N LEU A 88 14.71 -7.37 -19.64
CA LEU A 88 13.59 -7.21 -18.71
C LEU A 88 13.07 -8.54 -18.17
N LEU A 89 13.02 -9.60 -18.98
CA LEU A 89 12.63 -10.95 -18.52
C LEU A 89 13.63 -11.50 -17.50
N ASP A 90 14.92 -11.31 -17.74
CA ASP A 90 16.01 -11.70 -16.84
C ASP A 90 16.18 -10.75 -15.64
N ASN A 91 15.37 -9.70 -15.58
CA ASN A 91 15.42 -8.63 -14.59
C ASN A 91 16.78 -7.89 -14.51
N ASP A 92 17.54 -7.88 -15.62
CA ASP A 92 18.71 -7.03 -15.80
C ASP A 92 18.28 -5.61 -16.22
N LEU A 93 17.81 -4.87 -15.22
CA LEU A 93 17.31 -3.50 -15.39
C LEU A 93 18.40 -2.56 -15.91
N SER A 94 19.67 -2.84 -15.64
CA SER A 94 20.79 -2.00 -16.08
C SER A 94 21.02 -2.12 -17.59
N VAL A 95 20.96 -3.34 -18.12
CA VAL A 95 21.08 -3.62 -19.54
C VAL A 95 19.85 -3.08 -20.28
N ALA A 96 18.65 -3.33 -19.75
CA ALA A 96 17.43 -2.80 -20.34
C ALA A 96 17.45 -1.25 -20.43
N GLU A 97 17.90 -0.54 -19.38
CA GLU A 97 17.98 0.94 -19.41
C GLU A 97 18.99 1.43 -20.46
N ARG A 98 20.14 0.76 -20.57
CA ARG A 98 21.20 1.08 -21.54
C ARG A 98 20.74 0.91 -22.99
N ILE A 99 19.82 -0.01 -23.26
CA ILE A 99 19.23 -0.22 -24.60
C ILE A 99 18.10 0.78 -24.87
N LEU A 100 17.17 0.94 -23.92
CA LEU A 100 15.96 1.73 -24.12
C LEU A 100 16.22 3.24 -24.16
N ARG A 101 17.19 3.74 -23.38
CA ARG A 101 17.47 5.18 -23.30
C ARG A 101 17.96 5.78 -24.63
N PRO A 102 18.95 5.20 -25.35
CA PRO A 102 19.33 5.66 -26.69
C PRO A 102 18.17 5.57 -27.68
N ARG A 103 17.42 4.46 -27.67
CA ARG A 103 16.26 4.26 -28.57
C ARG A 103 15.22 5.37 -28.41
N LEU A 104 14.88 5.73 -27.18
CA LEU A 104 13.92 6.81 -26.90
C LEU A 104 14.49 8.22 -27.17
N LYS A 105 15.82 8.39 -27.15
CA LYS A 105 16.47 9.64 -27.56
C LYS A 105 16.38 9.84 -29.07
N GLU A 106 16.55 8.76 -29.85
CA GLU A 106 16.45 8.78 -31.30
C GLU A 106 14.99 8.85 -31.77
N ASN A 107 14.10 8.07 -31.13
CA ASN A 107 12.68 8.02 -31.44
C ASN A 107 11.82 8.16 -30.17
N PRO A 108 11.45 9.39 -29.78
CA PRO A 108 10.64 9.64 -28.58
C PRO A 108 9.16 9.24 -28.73
N PHE A 109 8.76 8.68 -29.87
CA PHE A 109 7.39 8.23 -30.14
C PHE A 109 7.29 6.70 -30.28
N ASP A 110 8.36 5.94 -30.01
CA ASP A 110 8.30 4.48 -30.04
C ASP A 110 7.53 3.95 -28.82
N VAL A 111 6.23 3.72 -29.00
CA VAL A 111 5.29 3.30 -27.93
C VAL A 111 5.73 1.99 -27.26
N ALA A 112 6.32 1.05 -28.01
CA ALA A 112 6.82 -0.20 -27.45
C ALA A 112 8.00 0.05 -26.50
N ALA A 113 8.96 0.89 -26.91
CA ALA A 113 10.09 1.29 -26.09
C ALA A 113 9.66 2.11 -24.86
N ILE A 114 8.68 3.01 -25.02
CA ILE A 114 8.12 3.81 -23.91
C ILE A 114 7.52 2.88 -22.85
N ARG A 115 6.71 1.89 -23.24
CA ARG A 115 6.12 0.91 -22.32
C ARG A 115 7.19 0.10 -21.59
N MET A 116 8.22 -0.36 -22.29
CA MET A 116 9.34 -1.11 -21.69
C MET A 116 10.13 -0.24 -20.69
N MET A 117 10.39 1.03 -21.01
CA MET A 117 11.05 1.97 -20.10
C MET A 117 10.19 2.26 -18.87
N ALA A 118 8.87 2.34 -19.04
CA ALA A 118 7.96 2.50 -17.92
C ALA A 118 7.93 1.27 -17.01
N GLU A 119 7.95 0.06 -17.57
CA GLU A 119 8.07 -1.19 -16.81
C GLU A 119 9.36 -1.22 -15.99
N LEU A 120 10.48 -0.85 -16.61
CA LEU A 120 11.77 -0.69 -15.94
C LEU A 120 11.69 0.30 -14.78
N ALA A 121 11.15 1.50 -15.02
CA ALA A 121 10.97 2.52 -14.00
C ALA A 121 10.08 2.01 -12.84
N GLY A 122 9.01 1.28 -13.15
CA GLY A 122 8.13 0.65 -12.17
C GLY A 122 8.85 -0.39 -11.31
N ARG A 123 9.70 -1.24 -11.90
CA ARG A 123 10.53 -2.22 -11.18
C ARG A 123 11.60 -1.55 -10.30
N LEU A 124 12.14 -0.41 -10.74
CA LEU A 124 13.00 0.47 -9.92
C LEU A 124 12.23 1.30 -8.87
N ARG A 125 10.90 1.13 -8.76
CA ARG A 125 10.00 1.89 -7.87
C ARG A 125 9.97 3.40 -8.15
N ARG A 126 10.40 3.82 -9.34
CA ARG A 126 10.25 5.19 -9.86
C ARG A 126 8.86 5.34 -10.47
N TYR A 127 7.82 5.21 -9.63
CA TYR A 127 6.44 5.12 -10.10
C TYR A 127 5.95 6.39 -10.81
N GLY A 128 6.44 7.58 -10.43
CA GLY A 128 6.11 8.83 -11.12
C GLY A 128 6.60 8.86 -12.58
N ASP A 129 7.85 8.44 -12.80
CA ASP A 129 8.41 8.33 -14.15
C ASP A 129 7.65 7.28 -14.98
N ALA A 130 7.36 6.13 -14.36
CA ALA A 130 6.60 5.06 -15.00
C ALA A 130 5.21 5.54 -15.43
N GLU A 131 4.48 6.23 -14.56
CA GLU A 131 3.16 6.79 -14.87
C GLU A 131 3.24 7.78 -16.03
N ASN A 132 4.16 8.74 -15.99
CA ASN A 132 4.32 9.74 -17.06
C ASN A 132 4.56 9.08 -18.42
N LEU A 133 5.42 8.06 -18.45
CA LEU A 133 5.70 7.28 -19.66
C LEU A 133 4.46 6.51 -20.13
N LEU A 134 3.69 5.89 -19.22
CA LEU A 134 2.50 5.10 -19.58
C LEU A 134 1.34 5.98 -20.06
N ARG A 135 1.11 7.13 -19.42
CA ARG A 135 0.14 8.12 -19.91
C ARG A 135 0.55 8.62 -21.29
N ARG A 136 1.84 8.88 -21.51
CA ARG A 136 2.34 9.24 -22.84
C ARG A 136 2.14 8.12 -23.88
N ALA A 137 2.37 6.87 -23.49
CA ALA A 137 2.12 5.72 -24.36
C ALA A 137 0.63 5.63 -24.75
N LEU A 138 -0.30 5.91 -23.83
CA LEU A 138 -1.73 5.88 -24.09
C LEU A 138 -2.25 7.11 -24.85
N GLU A 139 -1.61 8.27 -24.72
CA GLU A 139 -1.87 9.42 -25.63
C GLU A 139 -1.49 9.07 -27.08
N LEU A 140 -0.37 8.36 -27.25
CA LEU A 140 0.12 7.91 -28.55
C LEU A 140 -0.63 6.68 -29.05
N ALA A 141 -1.12 5.78 -28.20
CA ALA A 141 -1.83 4.57 -28.59
C ALA A 141 -2.97 4.25 -27.59
N PRO A 142 -4.15 4.88 -27.70
CA PRO A 142 -5.24 4.71 -26.73
C PRO A 142 -5.76 3.28 -26.61
N ALA A 143 -5.65 2.49 -27.68
CA ALA A 143 -6.06 1.08 -27.74
C ALA A 143 -4.98 0.10 -27.23
N PHE A 144 -3.83 0.58 -26.74
CA PHE A 144 -2.74 -0.30 -26.33
C PHE A 144 -2.93 -0.89 -24.92
N SER A 145 -3.64 -2.02 -24.84
CA SER A 145 -4.03 -2.67 -23.59
C SER A 145 -2.85 -2.97 -22.65
N ALA A 146 -1.68 -3.36 -23.17
CA ALA A 146 -0.52 -3.66 -22.33
C ALA A 146 0.03 -2.41 -21.60
N ALA A 147 0.00 -1.23 -22.23
CA ALA A 147 0.35 0.03 -21.55
C ALA A 147 -0.70 0.39 -20.49
N ARG A 148 -1.99 0.18 -20.79
CA ARG A 148 -3.08 0.41 -19.83
C ARG A 148 -2.98 -0.51 -18.61
N ALA A 149 -2.66 -1.79 -18.80
CA ALA A 149 -2.46 -2.74 -17.70
C ALA A 149 -1.26 -2.36 -16.80
N ASN A 150 -0.16 -1.92 -17.42
CA ASN A 150 0.98 -1.37 -16.68
C ASN A 150 0.59 -0.09 -15.91
N LEU A 151 -0.23 0.78 -16.50
CA LEU A 151 -0.70 2.01 -15.83
C LEU A 151 -1.57 1.67 -14.61
N ALA A 152 -2.54 0.78 -14.76
CA ALA A 152 -3.37 0.30 -13.64
C ALA A 152 -2.51 -0.26 -12.49
N THR A 153 -1.47 -1.04 -12.83
CA THR A 153 -0.53 -1.57 -11.84
C THR A 153 0.24 -0.46 -11.13
N VAL A 154 0.76 0.53 -11.87
CA VAL A 154 1.49 1.67 -11.29
C VAL A 154 0.58 2.51 -10.39
N LEU A 155 -0.64 2.81 -10.83
CA LEU A 155 -1.64 3.55 -10.04
C LEU A 155 -1.98 2.82 -8.74
N TYR A 156 -2.19 1.49 -8.81
CA TYR A 156 -2.40 0.67 -7.61
C TYR A 156 -1.19 0.70 -6.66
N ARG A 157 0.04 0.71 -7.19
CA ARG A 157 1.28 0.80 -6.39
C ARG A 157 1.49 2.19 -5.77
N GLN A 158 1.04 3.25 -6.42
CA GLN A 158 1.03 4.62 -5.92
C GLN A 158 -0.12 4.91 -4.94
N ASN A 159 -0.93 3.91 -4.59
CA ASN A 159 -2.10 4.07 -3.73
C ASN A 159 -3.19 4.98 -4.34
N ARG A 160 -3.41 4.86 -5.66
CA ARG A 160 -4.52 5.47 -6.40
C ARG A 160 -5.48 4.39 -6.94
N PRO A 161 -6.09 3.57 -6.07
CA PRO A 161 -6.89 2.42 -6.49
C PRO A 161 -8.13 2.78 -7.30
N ALA A 162 -8.76 3.93 -7.07
CA ALA A 162 -9.93 4.36 -7.84
C ALA A 162 -9.60 4.60 -9.32
N GLU A 163 -8.48 5.26 -9.62
CA GLU A 163 -8.01 5.42 -11.00
C GLU A 163 -7.56 4.09 -11.61
N ALA A 164 -6.92 3.23 -10.82
CA ALA A 164 -6.57 1.88 -11.27
C ALA A 164 -7.81 1.07 -11.68
N ILE A 165 -8.91 1.16 -10.92
CA ILE A 165 -10.20 0.53 -11.26
C ILE A 165 -10.73 1.06 -12.59
N GLY A 166 -10.71 2.38 -12.80
CA GLY A 166 -11.15 2.97 -14.08
C GLY A 166 -10.38 2.44 -15.30
N GLU A 167 -9.06 2.30 -15.20
CA GLU A 167 -8.25 1.69 -16.26
C GLU A 167 -8.54 0.19 -16.44
N LEU A 168 -8.85 -0.52 -15.36
CA LEU A 168 -9.19 -1.95 -15.39
C LEU A 168 -10.59 -2.21 -15.95
N ASP A 169 -11.55 -1.31 -15.73
CA ASP A 169 -12.88 -1.39 -16.32
C ASP A 169 -12.81 -1.30 -17.85
N LEU A 170 -11.95 -0.43 -18.38
CA LEU A 170 -11.69 -0.37 -19.82
C LEU A 170 -11.09 -1.68 -20.35
N LEU A 171 -10.11 -2.25 -19.63
CA LEU A 171 -9.47 -3.51 -20.03
C LEU A 171 -10.43 -4.70 -20.00
N LEU A 172 -11.28 -4.79 -18.97
CA LEU A 172 -12.26 -5.85 -18.80
C LEU A 172 -13.48 -5.68 -19.71
N GLY A 173 -13.73 -4.47 -20.21
CA GLY A 173 -14.71 -4.25 -21.28
C GLY A 173 -14.32 -4.95 -22.59
N ASP A 174 -13.02 -4.97 -22.90
CA ASP A 174 -12.49 -5.61 -24.12
C ASP A 174 -12.26 -7.12 -23.95
N ASP A 175 -11.74 -7.55 -22.79
CA ASP A 175 -11.52 -8.97 -22.44
C ASP A 175 -12.09 -9.29 -21.04
N PRO A 176 -13.40 -9.56 -20.93
CA PRO A 176 -14.06 -9.84 -19.65
C PRO A 176 -13.52 -11.08 -18.92
N ALA A 177 -12.87 -12.01 -19.63
CA ALA A 177 -12.36 -13.26 -19.07
C ALA A 177 -10.91 -13.14 -18.56
N HIS A 178 -10.31 -11.94 -18.62
CA HIS A 178 -8.91 -11.76 -18.24
C HIS A 178 -8.68 -11.86 -16.72
N ALA A 179 -8.41 -13.06 -16.22
CA ALA A 179 -8.25 -13.34 -14.79
C ALA A 179 -7.21 -12.44 -14.08
N GLY A 180 -6.13 -12.05 -14.76
CA GLY A 180 -5.11 -11.16 -14.18
C GLY A 180 -5.62 -9.74 -13.88
N HIS A 181 -6.45 -9.19 -14.77
CA HIS A 181 -7.04 -7.86 -14.64
C HIS A 181 -8.17 -7.88 -13.63
N ALA A 182 -9.02 -8.91 -13.67
CA ALA A 182 -10.07 -9.13 -12.67
C ALA A 182 -9.48 -9.25 -11.26
N ASN A 183 -8.38 -9.99 -11.09
CA ASN A 183 -7.67 -10.10 -9.81
C ASN A 183 -7.10 -8.74 -9.33
N LEU A 184 -6.48 -7.96 -10.23
CA LEU A 184 -5.97 -6.63 -9.86
C LEU A 184 -7.12 -5.67 -9.51
N LYS A 185 -8.27 -5.77 -10.21
CA LYS A 185 -9.47 -4.97 -9.93
C LYS A 185 -10.04 -5.35 -8.56
N ALA A 186 -10.18 -6.64 -8.25
CA ALA A 186 -10.62 -7.12 -6.94
C ALA A 186 -9.70 -6.63 -5.80
N ALA A 187 -8.38 -6.65 -6.01
CA ALA A 187 -7.41 -6.11 -5.05
C ALA A 187 -7.53 -4.58 -4.87
N ALA A 188 -7.77 -3.83 -5.96
CA ALA A 188 -7.97 -2.38 -5.91
C ALA A 188 -9.30 -2.01 -5.24
N LEU A 189 -10.37 -2.76 -5.52
CA LEU A 189 -11.68 -2.63 -4.87
C LEU A 189 -11.58 -2.83 -3.36
N GLY A 190 -10.81 -3.82 -2.92
CA GLY A 190 -10.52 -4.02 -1.50
C GLY A 190 -9.92 -2.78 -0.82
N ARG A 191 -9.11 -1.97 -1.52
CA ARG A 191 -8.54 -0.73 -0.94
C ARG A 191 -9.53 0.45 -0.85
N VAL A 192 -10.59 0.44 -1.64
CA VAL A 192 -11.64 1.48 -1.65
C VAL A 192 -12.94 1.05 -0.98
N GLY A 193 -12.95 -0.14 -0.36
CA GLY A 193 -14.09 -0.70 0.34
C GLY A 193 -15.14 -1.40 -0.53
N GLY A 194 -14.83 -1.69 -1.81
CA GLY A 194 -15.72 -2.40 -2.74
C GLY A 194 -15.70 -3.92 -2.56
N TYR A 195 -15.96 -4.42 -1.36
CA TYR A 195 -15.73 -5.82 -1.03
C TYR A 195 -16.68 -6.80 -1.73
N ASP A 196 -17.95 -6.45 -1.90
CA ASP A 196 -18.92 -7.35 -2.54
C ASP A 196 -18.57 -7.59 -4.01
N GLU A 197 -18.22 -6.53 -4.74
CA GLU A 197 -17.75 -6.65 -6.13
C GLU A 197 -16.42 -7.43 -6.21
N ALA A 198 -15.50 -7.22 -5.26
CA ALA A 198 -14.27 -8.00 -5.19
C ALA A 198 -14.53 -9.49 -4.95
N ILE A 199 -15.48 -9.83 -4.07
CA ILE A 199 -15.91 -11.22 -3.80
C ILE A 199 -16.46 -11.87 -5.07
N THR A 200 -17.36 -11.19 -5.78
CA THR A 200 -17.92 -11.69 -7.04
C THR A 200 -16.83 -11.96 -8.07
N LEU A 201 -15.88 -11.04 -8.25
CA LEU A 201 -14.76 -11.23 -9.18
C LEU A 201 -13.90 -12.45 -8.79
N TYR A 202 -13.62 -12.66 -7.51
CA TYR A 202 -12.88 -13.84 -7.07
C TYR A 202 -13.64 -15.14 -7.33
N GLU A 203 -14.95 -15.16 -7.06
CA GLU A 203 -15.81 -16.32 -7.33
C GLU A 203 -15.83 -16.67 -8.83
N GLU A 204 -15.93 -15.66 -9.70
CA GLU A 204 -15.87 -15.84 -11.16
C GLU A 204 -14.51 -16.38 -11.64
N ILE A 205 -13.40 -15.83 -11.13
CA ILE A 205 -12.04 -16.31 -11.46
C ILE A 205 -11.89 -17.77 -11.05
N LEU A 206 -12.32 -18.12 -9.83
CA LEU A 206 -12.14 -19.47 -9.27
C LEU A 206 -13.10 -20.49 -9.89
N ALA A 207 -14.28 -20.08 -10.36
CA ALA A 207 -15.18 -20.93 -11.13
C ALA A 207 -14.56 -21.34 -12.48
N GLN A 208 -13.83 -20.43 -13.13
CA GLN A 208 -13.16 -20.70 -14.41
C GLN A 208 -11.82 -21.42 -14.23
N ALA A 209 -11.05 -21.05 -13.21
CA ALA A 209 -9.71 -21.55 -12.95
C ALA A 209 -9.52 -21.91 -11.46
N PRO A 210 -10.02 -23.07 -10.99
CA PRO A 210 -10.03 -23.42 -9.57
C PRO A 210 -8.64 -23.75 -8.99
N ARG A 211 -7.64 -24.08 -9.83
CA ARG A 211 -6.28 -24.47 -9.39
C ARG A 211 -5.35 -23.27 -9.21
N GLN A 212 -5.82 -22.24 -8.51
CA GLN A 212 -5.11 -20.97 -8.34
C GLN A 212 -4.91 -20.65 -6.84
N PRO A 213 -3.88 -21.21 -6.17
CA PRO A 213 -3.72 -21.10 -4.72
C PRO A 213 -3.62 -19.66 -4.20
N LYS A 214 -2.94 -18.76 -4.93
CA LYS A 214 -2.84 -17.34 -4.56
C LYS A 214 -4.16 -16.58 -4.69
N ILE A 215 -5.04 -17.00 -5.60
CA ILE A 215 -6.37 -16.40 -5.76
C ILE A 215 -7.29 -16.87 -4.62
N TRP A 216 -7.27 -18.16 -4.27
CA TRP A 216 -7.95 -18.67 -3.08
C TRP A 216 -7.53 -17.93 -1.80
N MET A 217 -6.23 -17.68 -1.63
CA MET A 217 -5.72 -16.90 -0.50
C MET A 217 -6.23 -15.46 -0.52
N SER A 218 -6.18 -14.78 -1.67
CA SER A 218 -6.66 -13.40 -1.81
C SER A 218 -8.17 -13.29 -1.58
N TYR A 219 -8.94 -14.29 -2.03
CA TYR A 219 -10.37 -14.43 -1.75
C TYR A 219 -10.61 -14.59 -0.24
N GLY A 220 -9.85 -15.46 0.43
CA GLY A 220 -9.87 -15.62 1.88
C GLY A 220 -9.61 -14.31 2.64
N HIS A 221 -8.67 -13.46 2.16
CA HIS A 221 -8.38 -12.16 2.77
C HIS A 221 -9.59 -11.21 2.71
N VAL A 222 -10.31 -11.17 1.58
CA VAL A 222 -11.51 -10.34 1.44
C VAL A 222 -12.67 -10.89 2.29
N LEU A 223 -12.90 -12.20 2.27
CA LEU A 223 -13.92 -12.86 3.09
C LEU A 223 -13.74 -12.59 4.59
N LYS A 224 -12.49 -12.66 5.07
CA LYS A 224 -12.14 -12.26 6.45
C LYS A 224 -12.54 -10.82 6.74
N THR A 225 -12.22 -9.92 5.81
CA THR A 225 -12.45 -8.47 5.99
C THR A 225 -13.92 -8.15 6.21
N VAL A 226 -14.82 -8.82 5.48
CA VAL A 226 -16.28 -8.68 5.61
C VAL A 226 -16.90 -9.58 6.69
N GLY A 227 -16.10 -10.36 7.43
CA GLY A 227 -16.60 -11.22 8.51
C GLY A 227 -17.18 -12.57 8.07
N ARG A 228 -17.03 -12.98 6.81
CA ARG A 228 -17.40 -14.32 6.30
C ARG A 228 -16.35 -15.36 6.72
N GLN A 229 -16.27 -15.61 8.02
CA GLN A 229 -15.15 -16.30 8.65
C GLN A 229 -15.01 -17.77 8.24
N ALA A 230 -16.13 -18.52 8.19
CA ALA A 230 -16.11 -19.93 7.77
C ALA A 230 -15.63 -20.09 6.33
N ASP A 231 -16.13 -19.24 5.42
CA ASP A 231 -15.73 -19.22 4.01
C ASP A 231 -14.25 -18.85 3.86
N SER A 232 -13.76 -17.88 4.65
CA SER A 232 -12.35 -17.49 4.68
C SER A 232 -11.44 -18.67 5.07
N VAL A 233 -11.83 -19.44 6.10
CA VAL A 233 -11.11 -20.65 6.51
C VAL A 233 -11.10 -21.69 5.40
N ALA A 234 -12.25 -21.95 4.76
CA ALA A 234 -12.34 -22.88 3.65
C ALA A 234 -11.43 -22.46 2.48
N ALA A 235 -11.44 -21.17 2.11
CA ALA A 235 -10.59 -20.64 1.05
C ALA A 235 -9.09 -20.80 1.35
N TYR A 236 -8.65 -20.55 2.59
CA TYR A 236 -7.24 -20.80 2.95
C TYR A 236 -6.90 -22.30 2.92
N ARG A 237 -7.82 -23.18 3.35
CA ARG A 237 -7.61 -24.63 3.28
C ARG A 237 -7.50 -25.13 1.83
N GLU A 238 -8.30 -24.60 0.91
CA GLU A 238 -8.15 -24.87 -0.54
C GLU A 238 -6.79 -24.41 -1.09
N ALA A 239 -6.35 -23.20 -0.71
CA ALA A 239 -5.02 -22.72 -1.08
C ALA A 239 -3.91 -23.66 -0.61
N LEU A 240 -4.00 -24.15 0.63
CA LEU A 240 -3.04 -25.06 1.24
C LEU A 240 -3.10 -26.50 0.68
N ALA A 241 -4.27 -26.96 0.25
CA ALA A 241 -4.42 -28.24 -0.45
C ALA A 241 -3.70 -28.21 -1.81
N LEU A 242 -3.74 -27.07 -2.50
CA LEU A 242 -3.07 -26.87 -3.79
C LEU A 242 -1.56 -26.59 -3.66
N ALA A 243 -1.14 -25.87 -2.62
CA ALA A 243 0.24 -25.47 -2.37
C ALA A 243 0.56 -25.47 -0.85
N PRO A 244 0.94 -26.63 -0.28
CA PRO A 244 1.25 -26.75 1.16
C PRO A 244 2.43 -25.87 1.62
N GLU A 245 3.30 -25.48 0.69
CA GLU A 245 4.44 -24.59 0.94
C GLU A 245 4.07 -23.10 0.99
N LEU A 246 2.84 -22.72 0.65
CA LEU A 246 2.40 -21.33 0.65
C LEU A 246 2.28 -20.81 2.08
N GLY A 247 3.39 -20.31 2.63
CA GLY A 247 3.50 -19.93 4.03
C GLY A 247 2.52 -18.83 4.41
N GLU A 248 2.25 -17.88 3.50
CA GLU A 248 1.29 -16.80 3.73
C GLU A 248 -0.12 -17.32 3.99
N ALA A 249 -0.53 -18.45 3.38
CA ALA A 249 -1.84 -19.05 3.63
C ALA A 249 -1.91 -19.69 5.03
N TRP A 250 -0.85 -20.38 5.47
CA TRP A 250 -0.72 -20.89 6.84
C TRP A 250 -0.79 -19.76 7.87
N TRP A 251 -0.03 -18.69 7.64
CA TRP A 251 -0.05 -17.52 8.51
C TRP A 251 -1.42 -16.85 8.51
N SER A 252 -2.04 -16.67 7.34
CA SER A 252 -3.37 -16.05 7.23
C SER A 252 -4.41 -16.81 8.02
N LEU A 253 -4.39 -18.15 7.94
CA LEU A 253 -5.26 -19.04 8.71
C LEU A 253 -5.00 -18.94 10.23
N ALA A 254 -3.75 -19.06 10.67
CA ALA A 254 -3.38 -18.94 12.08
C ALA A 254 -3.72 -17.56 12.67
N ASN A 255 -3.51 -16.50 11.88
CA ASN A 255 -3.74 -15.12 12.27
C ASN A 255 -5.22 -14.72 12.30
N LEU A 256 -6.15 -15.59 11.87
CA LEU A 256 -7.57 -15.42 12.17
C LEU A 256 -7.83 -15.50 13.68
N LYS A 257 -7.03 -16.28 14.43
CA LYS A 257 -7.20 -16.51 15.88
C LYS A 257 -8.56 -17.13 16.27
N THR A 258 -9.30 -17.61 15.29
CA THR A 258 -10.58 -18.29 15.44
C THR A 258 -10.48 -19.78 15.19
N VAL A 259 -9.40 -20.21 14.52
CA VAL A 259 -9.04 -21.61 14.28
C VAL A 259 -7.81 -21.93 15.10
N LYS A 260 -7.82 -23.09 15.77
CA LYS A 260 -6.62 -23.69 16.35
C LYS A 260 -6.08 -24.68 15.34
N LEU A 261 -4.84 -24.49 14.91
CA LEU A 261 -4.12 -25.46 14.08
C LEU A 261 -3.78 -26.67 14.95
N ASP A 262 -4.08 -27.86 14.47
CA ASP A 262 -3.86 -29.11 15.21
C ASP A 262 -2.43 -29.66 15.01
N ASP A 263 -2.14 -30.83 15.59
CA ASP A 263 -0.81 -31.43 15.49
C ASP A 263 -0.50 -31.90 14.06
N ASP A 264 -1.50 -32.21 13.22
CA ASP A 264 -1.30 -32.56 11.81
C ASP A 264 -0.89 -31.33 10.99
N ASP A 265 -1.54 -30.18 11.23
CA ASP A 265 -1.15 -28.89 10.66
C ASP A 265 0.28 -28.50 11.05
N ILE A 266 0.62 -28.68 12.33
CA ILE A 266 1.96 -28.41 12.85
C ILE A 266 2.99 -29.31 12.17
N ALA A 267 2.71 -30.61 12.07
CA ALA A 267 3.59 -31.56 11.39
C ALA A 267 3.76 -31.24 9.91
N ALA A 268 2.69 -30.80 9.22
CA ALA A 268 2.75 -30.37 7.83
C ALA A 268 3.68 -29.16 7.63
N MET A 269 3.51 -28.11 8.43
CA MET A 269 4.36 -26.91 8.37
C MET A 269 5.82 -27.22 8.72
N GLN A 270 6.07 -28.02 9.76
CA GLN A 270 7.42 -28.47 10.12
C GLN A 270 8.05 -29.33 9.01
N GLY A 271 7.26 -30.19 8.39
CA GLY A 271 7.68 -31.00 7.25
C GLY A 271 8.10 -30.15 6.05
N VAL A 272 7.41 -29.05 5.76
CA VAL A 272 7.81 -28.10 4.72
C VAL A 272 9.14 -27.44 5.07
N LEU A 273 9.30 -26.95 6.30
CA LEU A 273 10.54 -26.31 6.75
C LEU A 273 11.76 -27.25 6.75
N ALA A 274 11.54 -28.56 6.97
CA ALA A 274 12.60 -29.56 7.02
C ALA A 274 13.02 -30.10 5.64
N ARG A 275 12.26 -29.85 4.57
CA ARG A 275 12.54 -30.39 3.23
C ARG A 275 13.69 -29.62 2.57
N SER A 276 14.85 -30.25 2.44
CA SER A 276 15.99 -29.68 1.69
C SER A 276 15.87 -29.81 0.16
N ALA A 277 14.99 -30.67 -0.35
CA ALA A 277 14.93 -31.03 -1.77
C ALA A 277 14.23 -29.99 -2.66
N LYS A 278 13.39 -29.11 -2.09
CA LYS A 278 12.75 -27.99 -2.79
C LYS A 278 12.91 -26.74 -1.93
N PRO A 279 13.85 -25.83 -2.26
CA PRO A 279 14.01 -24.59 -1.53
C PRO A 279 12.69 -23.80 -1.54
N ILE A 280 12.18 -23.47 -0.37
CA ILE A 280 11.09 -22.50 -0.22
C ILE A 280 11.68 -21.09 -0.17
N SER A 281 10.88 -20.09 -0.51
CA SER A 281 11.31 -18.70 -0.40
C SER A 281 11.49 -18.30 1.07
N ASP A 282 12.34 -17.31 1.34
CA ASP A 282 12.46 -16.73 2.69
C ASP A 282 11.12 -16.17 3.17
N GLU A 283 10.28 -15.69 2.24
CA GLU A 283 8.92 -15.20 2.53
C GLU A 283 8.00 -16.29 3.06
N ASP A 284 7.93 -17.44 2.37
CA ASP A 284 7.17 -18.58 2.87
C ASP A 284 7.74 -19.10 4.19
N ARG A 285 9.07 -19.10 4.33
CA ARG A 285 9.75 -19.57 5.53
C ARG A 285 9.40 -18.76 6.78
N PHE A 286 9.52 -17.43 6.74
CA PHE A 286 9.15 -16.64 7.91
C PHE A 286 7.64 -16.71 8.19
N HIS A 287 6.79 -16.81 7.16
CA HIS A 287 5.35 -16.96 7.37
C HIS A 287 5.01 -18.29 8.08
N LEU A 288 5.66 -19.38 7.69
CA LEU A 288 5.54 -20.68 8.38
C LEU A 288 6.01 -20.58 9.83
N ASP A 289 7.11 -19.89 10.11
CA ASP A 289 7.57 -19.66 11.49
C ASP A 289 6.56 -18.85 12.30
N PHE A 290 5.93 -17.81 11.75
CA PHE A 290 4.86 -17.08 12.46
C PHE A 290 3.62 -17.97 12.69
N ALA A 291 3.23 -18.80 11.71
CA ALA A 291 2.11 -19.72 11.83
C ALA A 291 2.38 -20.81 12.89
N LEU A 292 3.57 -21.40 12.88
CA LEU A 292 4.02 -22.36 13.90
C LEU A 292 4.11 -21.70 15.27
N GLY A 293 4.65 -20.49 15.37
CA GLY A 293 4.66 -19.73 16.63
C GLY A 293 3.27 -19.62 17.25
N LYS A 294 2.27 -19.30 16.42
CA LYS A 294 0.86 -19.22 16.84
C LYS A 294 0.26 -20.58 17.21
N ALA A 295 0.49 -21.61 16.40
CA ALA A 295 0.00 -22.96 16.67
C ALA A 295 0.57 -23.54 17.97
N GLN A 296 1.88 -23.34 18.20
CA GLN A 296 2.56 -23.75 19.43
C GLN A 296 2.06 -22.97 20.65
N GLU A 297 1.78 -21.66 20.50
CA GLU A 297 1.17 -20.84 21.55
C GLU A 297 -0.21 -21.38 21.94
N ASP A 298 -1.06 -21.72 20.97
CA ASP A 298 -2.39 -22.27 21.21
C ASP A 298 -2.37 -23.66 21.88
N ALA A 299 -1.32 -24.44 21.59
CA ALA A 299 -1.04 -25.73 22.23
C ALA A 299 -0.38 -25.60 23.61
N GLY A 300 -0.13 -24.38 24.10
CA GLY A 300 0.50 -24.13 25.41
C GLY A 300 2.02 -24.38 25.43
N ARG A 301 2.66 -24.60 24.27
CA ARG A 301 4.09 -24.87 24.12
C ARG A 301 4.88 -23.56 24.01
N VAL A 302 4.88 -22.78 25.09
CA VAL A 302 5.32 -21.37 25.16
C VAL A 302 6.76 -21.15 24.64
N GLU A 303 7.72 -21.96 25.06
CA GLU A 303 9.11 -21.81 24.60
C GLU A 303 9.26 -22.07 23.11
N GLN A 304 8.59 -23.10 22.59
CA GLN A 304 8.61 -23.43 21.16
C GLN A 304 7.96 -22.32 20.34
N ALA A 305 6.84 -21.77 20.84
CA ALA A 305 6.19 -20.61 20.24
C ALA A 305 7.14 -19.42 20.12
N PHE A 306 7.85 -19.07 21.20
CA PHE A 306 8.80 -17.96 21.18
C PHE A 306 9.95 -18.20 20.19
N ARG A 307 10.52 -19.41 20.15
CA ARG A 307 11.59 -19.76 19.20
C ARG A 307 11.18 -19.56 17.74
N HIS A 308 9.96 -19.99 17.39
CA HIS A 308 9.43 -19.78 16.04
C HIS A 308 9.16 -18.30 15.74
N TYR A 309 8.54 -17.55 16.65
CA TYR A 309 8.40 -16.09 16.47
C TYR A 309 9.77 -15.42 16.30
N ALA A 310 10.77 -15.77 17.09
CA ALA A 310 12.11 -15.21 16.98
C ALA A 310 12.79 -15.56 15.65
N ALA A 311 12.64 -16.80 15.16
CA ALA A 311 13.16 -17.23 13.86
C ALA A 311 12.53 -16.45 12.71
N GLY A 312 11.19 -16.34 12.68
CA GLY A 312 10.46 -15.59 11.67
C GLY A 312 10.81 -14.10 11.68
N ASN A 313 10.92 -13.50 12.87
CA ASN A 313 11.35 -12.11 13.02
C ASN A 313 12.78 -11.88 12.50
N SER A 314 13.73 -12.73 12.89
CA SER A 314 15.13 -12.63 12.46
C SER A 314 15.27 -12.70 10.94
N LEU A 315 14.57 -13.64 10.28
CA LEU A 315 14.59 -13.77 8.83
C LEU A 315 13.94 -12.57 8.14
N ARG A 316 12.76 -12.13 8.62
CA ARG A 316 12.08 -10.96 8.05
C ARG A 316 12.90 -9.68 8.18
N ARG A 317 13.57 -9.48 9.32
CA ARG A 317 14.43 -8.31 9.58
C ARG A 317 15.53 -8.14 8.54
N GLN A 318 16.10 -9.23 8.01
CA GLN A 318 17.16 -9.18 6.98
C GLN A 318 16.69 -8.52 5.67
N SER A 319 15.38 -8.53 5.40
CA SER A 319 14.78 -7.92 4.20
C SER A 319 14.30 -6.46 4.41
N ILE A 320 14.38 -5.94 5.64
CA ILE A 320 13.86 -4.62 6.00
C ILE A 320 15.02 -3.68 6.32
N SER A 321 15.05 -2.53 5.64
CA SER A 321 15.91 -1.41 6.02
C SER A 321 15.17 -0.57 7.07
N TYR A 322 15.43 -0.84 8.34
CA TYR A 322 14.94 -0.05 9.48
C TYR A 322 16.10 0.21 10.44
N ASP A 323 16.20 1.46 10.89
CA ASP A 323 17.13 1.89 11.92
C ASP A 323 16.36 2.70 12.98
N ALA A 324 16.47 2.30 14.24
CA ALA A 324 15.85 3.01 15.36
C ALA A 324 16.40 4.44 15.50
N ALA A 325 17.66 4.67 15.11
CA ALA A 325 18.29 5.99 15.15
C ALA A 325 17.61 7.00 14.23
N ASP A 326 17.05 6.55 13.10
CA ASP A 326 16.32 7.43 12.17
C ASP A 326 15.00 7.91 12.78
N THR A 327 14.29 7.03 13.50
CA THR A 327 13.08 7.39 14.25
C THR A 327 13.42 8.35 15.38
N ARG A 328 14.50 8.07 16.11
CA ARG A 328 14.99 8.93 17.19
C ARG A 328 15.32 10.33 16.68
N LEU A 329 16.06 10.42 15.58
CA LEU A 329 16.43 11.69 14.96
C LEU A 329 15.20 12.49 14.53
N HIS A 330 14.19 11.81 13.95
CA HIS A 330 12.92 12.44 13.60
C HIS A 330 12.19 13.01 14.82
N VAL A 331 12.14 12.25 15.92
CA VAL A 331 11.52 12.71 17.17
C VAL A 331 12.28 13.89 17.76
N ASP A 332 13.60 13.82 17.85
CA ASP A 332 14.43 14.90 18.40
C ASP A 332 14.27 16.20 17.58
N ARG A 333 14.23 16.10 16.24
CA ARG A 333 13.96 17.25 15.35
C ARG A 333 12.53 17.77 15.47
N SER A 334 11.54 16.89 15.63
CA SER A 334 10.14 17.28 15.84
C SER A 334 9.98 18.07 17.14
N ILE A 335 10.59 17.60 18.22
CA ILE A 335 10.59 18.26 19.54
C ILE A 335 11.26 19.64 19.44
N ALA A 336 12.41 19.71 18.77
CA ALA A 336 13.14 20.97 18.60
C ALA A 336 12.38 22.00 17.75
N ALA A 337 11.67 21.56 16.70
CA ALA A 337 10.92 22.45 15.82
C ALA A 337 9.59 22.92 16.44
N LEU A 338 8.83 22.02 17.07
CA LEU A 338 7.47 22.26 17.55
C LEU A 338 7.46 22.89 18.95
N THR A 339 8.00 24.09 19.11
CA THR A 339 8.00 24.81 20.39
C THR A 339 6.65 25.48 20.69
N PRO A 340 6.34 25.82 21.96
CA PRO A 340 5.14 26.60 22.28
C PRO A 340 5.03 27.90 21.46
N THR A 341 6.14 28.62 21.28
CA THR A 341 6.20 29.84 20.46
C THR A 341 5.90 29.54 19.00
N PHE A 342 6.48 28.47 18.45
CA PHE A 342 6.26 28.07 17.05
C PHE A 342 4.78 27.79 16.76
N ILE A 343 4.11 27.09 17.68
CA ILE A 343 2.68 26.77 17.61
C ILE A 343 1.83 28.03 17.75
N ALA A 344 2.10 28.87 18.76
CA ALA A 344 1.33 30.08 19.02
C ALA A 344 1.36 31.06 17.83
N GLN A 345 2.51 31.18 17.16
CA GLN A 345 2.66 32.03 15.97
C GLN A 345 1.82 31.58 14.76
N ARG A 346 1.40 30.31 14.73
CA ARG A 346 0.64 29.70 13.63
C ARG A 346 -0.79 29.35 14.05
N ALA A 347 -1.26 29.91 15.17
CA ALA A 347 -2.59 29.65 15.68
C ALA A 347 -3.68 30.13 14.69
N GLY A 348 -4.64 29.26 14.38
CA GLY A 348 -5.73 29.55 13.45
C GLY A 348 -5.39 29.35 11.97
N GLU A 349 -4.16 28.96 11.65
CA GLU A 349 -3.76 28.58 10.29
C GLU A 349 -4.05 27.10 10.00
N GLY A 350 -4.10 26.75 8.71
CA GLY A 350 -4.43 25.41 8.23
C GLY A 350 -5.89 25.31 7.76
N HIS A 351 -6.30 24.12 7.34
CA HIS A 351 -7.64 23.90 6.80
C HIS A 351 -8.67 23.74 7.93
N PRO A 352 -9.80 24.47 7.93
CA PRO A 352 -10.68 24.57 9.09
C PRO A 352 -11.58 23.35 9.34
N ALA A 353 -11.51 22.31 8.50
CA ALA A 353 -12.37 21.13 8.61
C ALA A 353 -12.25 20.46 9.99
N PRO A 354 -13.37 20.31 10.73
CA PRO A 354 -13.40 19.65 12.04
C PRO A 354 -13.62 18.14 11.95
N ASP A 355 -14.04 17.64 10.79
CA ASP A 355 -14.51 16.28 10.52
C ASP A 355 -13.52 15.14 10.87
N PRO A 356 -12.19 15.27 10.68
CA PRO A 356 -11.27 14.16 10.87
C PRO A 356 -11.02 13.81 12.35
N ILE A 357 -11.16 12.52 12.67
CA ILE A 357 -10.75 11.93 13.94
C ILE A 357 -9.56 11.00 13.68
N PHE A 358 -8.37 11.38 14.15
CA PHE A 358 -7.19 10.53 14.08
C PHE A 358 -7.13 9.60 15.29
N VAL A 359 -7.05 8.30 15.05
CA VAL A 359 -6.75 7.30 16.09
C VAL A 359 -5.35 6.76 15.83
N LEU A 360 -4.38 7.24 16.61
CA LEU A 360 -2.95 6.96 16.47
C LEU A 360 -2.37 6.28 17.70
N GLY A 361 -1.10 5.90 17.64
CA GLY A 361 -0.37 5.26 18.75
C GLY A 361 0.47 4.10 18.25
N MET A 362 0.72 3.11 19.11
CA MET A 362 1.39 1.88 18.68
C MET A 362 0.41 0.95 17.95
N PRO A 363 0.82 0.26 16.87
CA PRO A 363 0.08 -0.89 16.39
C PRO A 363 -0.13 -1.89 17.55
N ARG A 364 -1.28 -2.59 17.57
CA ARG A 364 -1.67 -3.50 18.66
C ARG A 364 -1.95 -2.86 20.03
N ALA A 365 -2.03 -1.52 20.13
CA ALA A 365 -2.40 -0.82 21.37
C ALA A 365 -3.92 -0.72 21.63
N GLY A 366 -4.76 -1.27 20.75
CA GLY A 366 -6.23 -1.22 20.89
C GLY A 366 -6.93 -0.18 20.02
N SER A 367 -6.21 0.48 19.09
CA SER A 367 -6.78 1.47 18.16
C SER A 367 -7.96 0.93 17.33
N THR A 368 -7.92 -0.33 16.86
CA THR A 368 -9.05 -0.96 16.17
C THR A 368 -10.30 -1.05 17.05
N LEU A 369 -10.15 -1.33 18.35
CA LEU A 369 -11.29 -1.41 19.27
C LEU A 369 -11.92 -0.02 19.45
N ILE A 370 -11.08 1.01 19.61
CA ILE A 370 -11.53 2.42 19.69
C ILE A 370 -12.30 2.81 18.42
N GLU A 371 -11.77 2.50 17.25
CA GLU A 371 -12.44 2.74 15.97
C GLU A 371 -13.77 1.99 15.87
N GLN A 372 -13.80 0.72 16.26
CA GLN A 372 -15.03 -0.08 16.25
C GLN A 372 -16.11 0.52 17.13
N ILE A 373 -15.77 0.87 18.37
CA ILE A 373 -16.66 1.55 19.33
C ILE A 373 -17.22 2.83 18.73
N LEU A 374 -16.34 3.73 18.26
CA LEU A 374 -16.74 5.04 17.74
C LEU A 374 -17.57 4.94 16.46
N SER A 375 -17.27 3.97 15.58
CA SER A 375 -18.01 3.77 14.32
C SER A 375 -19.47 3.37 14.52
N CYS A 376 -19.85 2.92 15.72
CA CYS A 376 -21.23 2.61 16.07
C CYS A 376 -22.07 3.87 16.34
N HIS A 377 -21.43 5.03 16.56
CA HIS A 377 -22.14 6.29 16.74
C HIS A 377 -22.78 6.73 15.42
N SER A 378 -24.01 7.24 15.49
CA SER A 378 -24.76 7.79 14.36
C SER A 378 -24.03 8.88 13.55
N MET A 379 -23.07 9.59 14.16
CA MET A 379 -22.36 10.74 13.58
C MET A 379 -20.94 10.43 13.11
N ILE A 380 -20.42 9.23 13.37
CA ILE A 380 -19.04 8.86 13.05
C ILE A 380 -19.02 7.70 12.04
N GLU A 381 -18.30 7.92 10.94
CA GLU A 381 -17.96 6.86 10.00
C GLU A 381 -16.60 6.25 10.34
N GLY A 382 -16.56 4.95 10.62
CA GLY A 382 -15.31 4.20 10.70
C GLY A 382 -14.84 3.86 9.29
N THR A 383 -13.68 4.39 8.88
CA THR A 383 -13.13 4.11 7.54
C THR A 383 -12.15 2.94 7.59
N GLN A 384 -10.84 3.20 7.61
CA GLN A 384 -9.74 2.25 7.68
C GLN A 384 -8.45 3.00 8.05
N GLU A 385 -7.27 2.38 7.83
CA GLU A 385 -6.00 3.11 7.89
C GLU A 385 -5.83 3.94 6.61
N LEU A 386 -5.79 5.28 6.72
CA LEU A 386 -5.67 6.15 5.56
C LEU A 386 -4.22 6.59 5.37
N PRO A 387 -3.56 6.27 4.25
CA PRO A 387 -2.15 6.59 4.05
C PRO A 387 -1.89 8.04 3.62
N GLU A 388 -2.94 8.88 3.49
CA GLU A 388 -2.83 10.22 2.92
C GLU A 388 -1.90 11.12 3.74
N MET A 389 -1.95 11.08 5.07
CA MET A 389 -1.06 11.91 5.90
C MET A 389 0.42 11.53 5.71
N MET A 390 0.71 10.23 5.58
CA MET A 390 2.06 9.76 5.22
C MET A 390 2.46 10.22 3.82
N ALA A 391 1.53 10.18 2.85
CA ALA A 391 1.76 10.67 1.50
C ALA A 391 2.00 12.18 1.46
N ILE A 392 1.34 12.97 2.31
CA ILE A 392 1.60 14.41 2.49
C ILE A 392 3.02 14.61 3.00
N ALA A 393 3.37 13.98 4.12
CA ALA A 393 4.70 14.11 4.69
C ALA A 393 5.82 13.74 3.70
N LEU A 394 5.63 12.63 2.96
CA LEU A 394 6.57 12.17 1.94
C LEU A 394 6.70 13.17 0.76
N SER A 395 5.61 13.84 0.38
CA SER A 395 5.61 14.81 -0.72
C SER A 395 6.31 16.13 -0.38
N LEU A 396 6.42 16.49 0.91
CA LEU A 396 7.05 17.74 1.34
C LEU A 396 8.55 17.79 0.98
N ASP A 397 9.24 16.64 1.01
CA ASP A 397 10.67 16.57 0.71
C ASP A 397 10.96 15.61 -0.45
N HIS A 398 10.29 15.84 -1.58
CA HIS A 398 10.56 15.17 -2.87
C HIS A 398 10.56 13.63 -2.79
N GLY A 399 9.72 13.05 -1.95
CA GLY A 399 9.62 11.59 -1.85
C GLY A 399 10.68 10.93 -0.98
N LYS A 400 11.49 11.68 -0.22
CA LYS A 400 12.51 11.10 0.66
C LYS A 400 11.86 10.50 1.92
N PRO A 401 12.15 9.23 2.27
CA PRO A 401 11.69 8.65 3.53
C PRO A 401 12.33 9.37 4.73
N ILE A 402 11.70 9.26 5.90
CA ILE A 402 12.23 9.76 7.18
C ILE A 402 13.64 9.17 7.39
N GLY A 403 14.58 10.03 7.76
CA GLY A 403 15.97 9.67 8.01
C GLY A 403 16.90 10.87 7.86
N PRO A 404 18.24 10.66 7.91
CA PRO A 404 19.22 11.74 8.00
C PRO A 404 19.27 12.63 6.76
N LYS A 405 18.82 12.13 5.60
CA LYS A 405 18.78 12.86 4.33
C LYS A 405 17.46 13.62 4.12
N SER A 406 16.47 13.41 4.99
CA SER A 406 15.17 14.06 4.90
C SER A 406 15.18 15.41 5.60
N ARG A 407 14.60 16.44 4.99
CA ARG A 407 14.28 17.74 5.61
C ARG A 407 13.01 17.69 6.46
N TYR A 408 12.21 16.63 6.38
CA TYR A 408 11.10 16.45 7.29
C TYR A 408 11.64 15.99 8.66
N PRO A 409 11.23 16.61 9.79
CA PRO A 409 10.13 17.58 9.94
C PRO A 409 10.52 19.07 9.81
N ASP A 410 11.81 19.43 9.74
CA ASP A 410 12.26 20.84 9.74
C ASP A 410 11.59 21.71 8.67
N ILE A 411 11.25 21.13 7.52
CA ILE A 411 10.54 21.81 6.42
C ILE A 411 9.19 22.42 6.84
N LEU A 412 8.57 21.92 7.92
CA LEU A 412 7.33 22.48 8.45
C LEU A 412 7.47 23.95 8.87
N ALA A 413 8.68 24.40 9.21
CA ALA A 413 8.95 25.78 9.57
C ALA A 413 8.87 26.75 8.39
N ASP A 414 9.20 26.25 7.19
CA ASP A 414 9.28 27.04 5.96
C ASP A 414 7.92 27.22 5.27
N LEU A 415 6.93 26.40 5.63
CA LEU A 415 5.60 26.47 5.02
C LEU A 415 4.94 27.82 5.31
N SER A 416 4.27 28.38 4.32
CA SER A 416 3.33 29.49 4.46
C SER A 416 1.99 29.03 5.02
N ALA A 417 1.14 29.99 5.41
CA ALA A 417 -0.23 29.70 5.86
C ALA A 417 -1.07 29.06 4.75
N ASP A 418 -0.93 29.53 3.50
CA ASP A 418 -1.63 29.00 2.34
C ASP A 418 -1.20 27.56 2.02
N GLU A 419 0.10 27.28 2.11
CA GLU A 419 0.61 25.90 1.93
C GLU A 419 0.05 24.97 3.01
N ARG A 420 0.04 25.39 4.30
CA ARG A 420 -0.59 24.61 5.38
C ARG A 420 -2.07 24.33 5.11
N ALA A 421 -2.83 25.34 4.67
CA ALA A 421 -4.23 25.18 4.32
C ALA A 421 -4.42 24.24 3.12
N ALA A 422 -3.56 24.33 2.10
CA ALA A 422 -3.60 23.45 0.94
C ALA A 422 -3.31 21.98 1.29
N LEU A 423 -2.37 21.72 2.22
CA LEU A 423 -2.12 20.37 2.72
C LEU A 423 -3.35 19.78 3.44
N GLY A 424 -4.03 20.58 4.25
CA GLY A 424 -5.25 20.17 4.93
C GLY A 424 -6.41 19.93 3.95
N ALA A 425 -6.60 20.81 2.96
CA ALA A 425 -7.59 20.64 1.90
C ALA A 425 -7.35 19.33 1.12
N ARG A 426 -6.10 19.09 0.73
CA ARG A 426 -5.68 17.86 0.05
C ARG A 426 -6.01 16.62 0.87
N TYR A 427 -5.75 16.62 2.18
CA TYR A 427 -6.11 15.51 3.04
C TYR A 427 -7.63 15.25 3.02
N ILE A 428 -8.44 16.29 3.13
CA ILE A 428 -9.90 16.17 3.12
C ILE A 428 -10.41 15.62 1.79
N ASP A 429 -9.91 16.12 0.66
CA ASP A 429 -10.38 15.72 -0.66
C ASP A 429 -9.94 14.30 -1.03
N ASN A 430 -8.68 13.95 -0.79
CA ASN A 430 -8.16 12.63 -1.14
C ASN A 430 -8.77 11.51 -0.28
N THR A 431 -9.17 11.81 0.96
CA THR A 431 -9.81 10.82 1.84
C THR A 431 -11.30 10.63 1.55
N ARG A 432 -11.91 11.47 0.70
CA ARG A 432 -13.36 11.40 0.37
C ARG A 432 -13.77 10.05 -0.22
N VAL A 433 -12.90 9.41 -1.00
CA VAL A 433 -13.19 8.09 -1.62
C VAL A 433 -13.45 6.99 -0.58
N HIS A 434 -12.95 7.15 0.65
CA HIS A 434 -13.14 6.20 1.75
C HIS A 434 -14.38 6.47 2.60
N ARG A 435 -15.05 7.62 2.39
CA ARG A 435 -16.26 8.02 3.11
C ARG A 435 -17.48 7.65 2.26
N LYS A 436 -18.23 6.65 2.70
CA LYS A 436 -19.39 6.07 2.01
C LYS A 436 -20.72 6.57 2.58
N THR A 437 -20.68 7.30 3.70
CA THR A 437 -21.86 7.85 4.34
C THR A 437 -21.86 9.38 4.32
N ALA A 438 -22.99 9.98 4.69
CA ALA A 438 -23.11 11.42 4.91
C ALA A 438 -22.80 11.83 6.37
N LYS A 439 -22.18 10.94 7.16
CA LYS A 439 -21.89 11.22 8.56
C LYS A 439 -20.86 12.37 8.66
N PRO A 440 -21.02 13.29 9.64
CA PRO A 440 -20.21 14.50 9.72
C PRO A 440 -18.75 14.24 10.14
N PHE A 441 -18.47 13.14 10.86
CA PHE A 441 -17.13 12.78 11.28
C PHE A 441 -16.68 11.48 10.62
N PHE A 442 -15.38 11.36 10.37
CA PHE A 442 -14.78 10.13 9.89
C PHE A 442 -13.48 9.83 10.64
N ILE A 443 -13.18 8.55 10.82
CA ILE A 443 -11.98 8.10 11.53
C ILE A 443 -10.89 7.76 10.52
N ASP A 444 -9.70 8.32 10.70
CA ASP A 444 -8.45 7.80 10.18
C ASP A 444 -7.72 7.05 11.29
N LYS A 445 -7.80 5.72 11.24
CA LYS A 445 -7.15 4.84 12.21
C LYS A 445 -5.86 4.30 11.60
N LEU A 446 -4.80 5.07 11.70
CA LEU A 446 -3.45 4.67 11.31
C LEU A 446 -2.50 4.92 12.49
N PRO A 447 -2.06 3.88 13.22
CA PRO A 447 -1.24 4.05 14.42
C PRO A 447 -0.02 4.96 14.20
N ASN A 448 0.68 4.77 13.08
CA ASN A 448 1.92 5.47 12.74
C ASN A 448 1.75 6.98 12.49
N ASN A 449 0.52 7.51 12.45
CA ASN A 449 0.27 8.95 12.37
C ASN A 449 0.84 9.72 13.58
N TRP A 450 1.25 9.05 14.66
CA TRP A 450 1.97 9.67 15.77
C TRP A 450 3.26 10.39 15.30
N LEU A 451 3.96 9.86 14.29
CA LEU A 451 5.14 10.50 13.66
C LEU A 451 4.80 11.82 12.97
N HIS A 452 3.53 12.02 12.63
CA HIS A 452 3.02 13.15 11.88
C HIS A 452 2.09 14.04 12.71
N ALA A 453 2.00 13.83 14.02
CA ALA A 453 1.05 14.55 14.88
C ALA A 453 1.22 16.08 14.85
N GLY A 454 2.46 16.57 14.73
CA GLY A 454 2.74 17.99 14.51
C GLY A 454 2.23 18.51 13.16
N LEU A 455 2.44 17.76 12.07
CA LEU A 455 1.91 18.11 10.75
C LEU A 455 0.37 18.07 10.73
N ILE A 456 -0.25 17.07 11.36
CA ILE A 456 -1.71 16.98 11.52
C ILE A 456 -2.22 18.26 12.19
N HIS A 457 -1.60 18.69 13.29
CA HIS A 457 -2.00 19.90 13.99
C HIS A 457 -1.89 21.17 13.11
N LEU A 458 -0.81 21.31 12.34
CA LEU A 458 -0.56 22.48 11.49
C LEU A 458 -1.44 22.52 10.23
N ALA A 459 -1.74 21.37 9.64
CA ALA A 459 -2.55 21.28 8.42
C ALA A 459 -4.06 21.23 8.72
N LEU A 460 -4.45 20.61 9.83
CA LEU A 460 -5.83 20.37 10.25
C LEU A 460 -6.02 20.82 11.72
N PRO A 461 -6.00 22.13 11.99
CA PRO A 461 -6.04 22.69 13.35
C PRO A 461 -7.32 22.36 14.14
N ASN A 462 -8.37 21.85 13.50
CA ASN A 462 -9.63 21.47 14.16
C ASN A 462 -9.84 19.95 14.25
N ALA A 463 -8.92 19.14 13.71
CA ALA A 463 -9.00 17.68 13.83
C ALA A 463 -8.83 17.22 15.29
N ARG A 464 -9.46 16.07 15.59
CA ARG A 464 -9.38 15.40 16.88
C ARG A 464 -8.31 14.32 16.83
N ILE A 465 -7.56 14.15 17.93
CA ILE A 465 -6.48 13.17 18.03
C ILE A 465 -6.71 12.30 19.26
N ILE A 466 -6.83 10.99 19.03
CA ILE A 466 -6.93 9.98 20.07
C ILE A 466 -5.62 9.17 20.09
N ASP A 467 -4.97 9.15 21.25
CA ASP A 467 -3.74 8.39 21.51
C ASP A 467 -4.10 7.05 22.17
N ALA A 468 -4.08 5.98 21.39
CA ALA A 468 -4.31 4.62 21.87
C ALA A 468 -3.03 4.06 22.52
N ARG A 469 -3.07 3.85 23.83
CA ARG A 469 -1.92 3.42 24.63
C ARG A 469 -2.22 2.15 25.40
N ARG A 470 -1.24 1.24 25.43
CA ARG A 470 -1.32 -0.08 26.08
C ARG A 470 -0.02 -0.39 26.80
N HIS A 471 -0.07 -1.23 27.83
CA HIS A 471 1.11 -1.61 28.62
C HIS A 471 2.30 -1.98 27.71
N PRO A 472 3.49 -1.38 27.88
CA PRO A 472 4.57 -1.44 26.89
C PRO A 472 5.03 -2.85 26.55
N LEU A 473 5.11 -3.76 27.54
CA LEU A 473 5.51 -5.15 27.30
C LEU A 473 4.43 -5.95 26.56
N ASP A 474 3.17 -5.63 26.82
CA ASP A 474 2.03 -6.33 26.26
C ASP A 474 1.79 -5.90 24.80
N CYS A 475 1.96 -4.60 24.56
CA CYS A 475 1.97 -4.01 23.23
C CYS A 475 3.18 -4.50 22.42
N GLY A 476 4.39 -4.40 22.98
CA GLY A 476 5.63 -4.82 22.32
C GLY A 476 5.60 -6.31 21.97
N PHE A 477 5.29 -7.20 22.91
CA PHE A 477 5.19 -8.62 22.62
C PHE A 477 4.06 -8.94 21.61
N SER A 478 2.94 -8.22 21.66
CA SER A 478 1.89 -8.40 20.66
C SER A 478 2.32 -7.96 19.26
N ASN A 479 3.26 -7.02 19.12
CA ASN A 479 3.86 -6.66 17.83
C ASN A 479 4.88 -7.72 17.39
N PHE A 480 5.73 -8.20 18.31
CA PHE A 480 6.73 -9.23 18.05
C PHE A 480 6.13 -10.51 17.44
N ARG A 481 4.98 -10.96 17.94
CA ARG A 481 4.33 -12.18 17.45
C ARG A 481 3.44 -11.97 16.22
N GLN A 482 3.41 -10.77 15.67
CA GLN A 482 2.57 -10.39 14.54
C GLN A 482 3.45 -10.10 13.32
N HIS A 483 3.29 -10.89 12.25
CA HIS A 483 3.80 -10.47 10.95
C HIS A 483 2.89 -9.36 10.36
N PHE A 484 3.49 -8.22 10.02
CA PHE A 484 2.86 -7.13 9.29
C PHE A 484 3.30 -7.13 7.83
N ALA A 485 2.36 -6.98 6.89
CA ALA A 485 2.70 -7.01 5.47
C ALA A 485 3.69 -5.88 5.09
N ARG A 486 3.49 -4.67 5.63
CA ARG A 486 4.29 -3.45 5.34
C ARG A 486 4.28 -2.47 6.52
N GLY A 487 5.22 -1.52 6.50
CA GLY A 487 5.17 -0.28 7.30
C GLY A 487 5.63 -0.39 8.75
N GLN A 488 5.71 -1.59 9.33
CA GLN A 488 6.07 -1.80 10.74
C GLN A 488 7.48 -2.37 10.90
N GLY A 489 8.50 -1.73 10.32
CA GLY A 489 9.88 -2.25 10.31
C GLY A 489 10.48 -2.49 11.70
N PHE A 490 10.08 -1.70 12.69
CA PHE A 490 10.55 -1.81 14.08
C PHE A 490 10.10 -3.11 14.78
N SER A 491 9.04 -3.79 14.30
CA SER A 491 8.39 -4.87 15.06
C SER A 491 9.18 -6.19 15.08
N TYR A 492 10.26 -6.29 14.32
CA TYR A 492 11.00 -7.53 14.08
C TYR A 492 12.25 -7.70 14.95
N ALA A 493 12.45 -6.82 15.94
CA ALA A 493 13.44 -6.99 17.01
C ALA A 493 12.94 -6.37 18.32
N LEU A 494 13.22 -7.05 19.44
CA LEU A 494 12.76 -6.63 20.78
C LEU A 494 13.32 -5.26 21.18
N GLU A 495 14.59 -5.01 20.87
CA GLU A 495 15.27 -3.75 21.11
C GLU A 495 14.67 -2.62 20.27
N ASP A 496 14.47 -2.86 18.97
CA ASP A 496 13.91 -1.87 18.03
C ASP A 496 12.49 -1.45 18.44
N MET A 497 11.65 -2.41 18.87
CA MET A 497 10.33 -2.12 19.43
C MET A 497 10.39 -1.26 20.69
N GLY A 498 11.33 -1.53 21.59
CA GLY A 498 11.47 -0.76 22.82
C GLY A 498 11.88 0.68 22.55
N HIS A 499 12.85 0.91 21.67
CA HIS A 499 13.26 2.25 21.24
C HIS A 499 12.12 2.99 20.53
N TYR A 500 11.44 2.33 19.59
CA TYR A 500 10.32 2.92 18.86
C TYR A 500 9.18 3.33 19.80
N TYR A 501 8.81 2.46 20.76
CA TYR A 501 7.79 2.78 21.76
C TYR A 501 8.22 3.97 22.63
N ALA A 502 9.48 4.00 23.07
CA ALA A 502 10.00 5.10 23.88
C ALA A 502 9.95 6.44 23.14
N ASP A 503 10.36 6.47 21.88
CA ASP A 503 10.31 7.67 21.04
C ASP A 503 8.87 8.10 20.70
N TYR A 504 7.94 7.15 20.52
CA TYR A 504 6.51 7.44 20.44
C TYR A 504 5.99 8.17 21.69
N VAL A 505 6.29 7.65 22.89
CA VAL A 505 5.86 8.29 24.14
C VAL A 505 6.49 9.68 24.29
N ARG A 506 7.77 9.84 23.93
CA ARG A 506 8.47 11.14 23.94
C ARG A 506 7.78 12.18 23.06
N LEU A 507 7.50 11.86 21.80
CA LEU A 507 6.88 12.82 20.89
C LEU A 507 5.45 13.19 21.32
N MET A 508 4.66 12.21 21.76
CA MET A 508 3.29 12.48 22.21
C MET A 508 3.27 13.29 23.51
N ALA A 509 4.22 13.07 24.43
CA ALA A 509 4.37 13.86 25.64
C ALA A 509 4.74 15.32 25.34
N HIS A 510 5.65 15.54 24.39
CA HIS A 510 5.99 16.88 23.92
C HIS A 510 4.77 17.59 23.33
N LEU A 511 3.99 16.88 22.50
CA LEU A 511 2.78 17.42 21.89
C LEU A 511 1.74 17.82 22.94
N ASP A 512 1.49 16.99 23.96
CA ASP A 512 0.61 17.33 25.09
C ASP A 512 1.05 18.63 25.78
N GLY A 513 2.36 18.87 25.89
CA GLY A 513 2.91 20.06 26.51
C GLY A 513 2.75 21.33 25.67
N VAL A 514 2.88 21.25 24.34
CA VAL A 514 2.84 22.43 23.45
C VAL A 514 1.45 22.74 22.88
N VAL A 515 0.54 21.76 22.85
CA VAL A 515 -0.87 21.92 22.42
C VAL A 515 -1.82 21.25 23.41
N PRO A 516 -1.94 21.75 24.66
CA PRO A 516 -2.72 21.09 25.70
C PRO A 516 -4.19 20.92 25.30
N GLY A 517 -4.76 19.75 25.62
CA GLY A 517 -6.14 19.39 25.29
C GLY A 517 -6.36 18.95 23.84
N ARG A 518 -5.33 18.98 22.98
CA ARG A 518 -5.43 18.50 21.59
C ARG A 518 -5.56 16.99 21.49
N VAL A 519 -4.92 16.24 22.39
CA VAL A 519 -4.87 14.78 22.35
C VAL A 519 -5.67 14.20 23.51
N HIS A 520 -6.50 13.20 23.23
CA HIS A 520 -7.17 12.38 24.23
C HIS A 520 -6.51 11.00 24.32
N ARG A 521 -5.90 10.70 25.46
CA ARG A 521 -5.21 9.43 25.68
C ARG A 521 -6.16 8.37 26.23
N VAL A 522 -6.26 7.25 25.52
CA VAL A 522 -7.04 6.08 25.92
C VAL A 522 -6.08 4.99 26.38
N ILE A 523 -6.16 4.62 27.66
CA ILE A 523 -5.40 3.49 28.23
C ILE A 523 -6.20 2.21 28.01
N HIS A 524 -5.65 1.27 27.26
CA HIS A 524 -6.32 0.03 26.84
C HIS A 524 -6.87 -0.76 28.02
N GLU A 525 -6.08 -0.93 29.08
CA GLU A 525 -6.50 -1.69 30.26
C GLU A 525 -7.67 -1.01 30.98
N ARG A 526 -7.68 0.33 31.06
CA ARG A 526 -8.81 1.08 31.63
C ARG A 526 -10.07 0.95 30.78
N LEU A 527 -9.94 0.94 29.45
CA LEU A 527 -11.07 0.74 28.53
C LEU A 527 -11.66 -0.67 28.66
N VAL A 528 -10.82 -1.67 28.87
CA VAL A 528 -11.26 -3.06 29.10
C VAL A 528 -11.95 -3.21 30.46
N ASP A 529 -11.43 -2.55 31.49
CA ASP A 529 -11.93 -2.70 32.87
C ASP A 529 -13.16 -1.86 33.20
N ASP A 530 -13.32 -0.71 32.55
CA ASP A 530 -14.43 0.22 32.77
C ASP A 530 -14.87 0.85 31.43
N THR A 531 -15.43 0.01 30.56
CA THR A 531 -15.75 0.38 29.18
C THR A 531 -16.69 1.56 29.09
N GLU A 532 -17.78 1.57 29.84
CA GLU A 532 -18.79 2.63 29.73
C GLU A 532 -18.22 4.00 30.11
N THR A 533 -17.49 4.10 31.22
CA THR A 533 -16.89 5.36 31.65
C THR A 533 -15.87 5.87 30.63
N GLN A 534 -15.02 4.99 30.09
CA GLN A 534 -14.03 5.38 29.09
C GLN A 534 -14.69 5.80 27.76
N VAL A 535 -15.75 5.11 27.33
CA VAL A 535 -16.52 5.48 26.12
C VAL A 535 -17.20 6.83 26.29
N ARG A 536 -17.81 7.10 27.45
CA ARG A 536 -18.41 8.40 27.75
C ARG A 536 -17.36 9.52 27.74
N ALA A 537 -16.19 9.30 28.33
CA ALA A 537 -15.09 10.29 28.31
C ALA A 537 -14.58 10.56 26.89
N LEU A 538 -14.49 9.52 26.06
CA LEU A 538 -14.08 9.63 24.67
C LEU A 538 -15.07 10.46 23.84
N LEU A 539 -16.37 10.18 23.97
CA LEU A 539 -17.42 10.94 23.28
C LEU A 539 -17.51 12.39 23.78
N ALA A 540 -17.32 12.62 25.08
CA ALA A 540 -17.24 13.97 25.65
C ALA A 540 -16.08 14.78 25.05
N TYR A 541 -14.89 14.18 24.89
CA TYR A 541 -13.75 14.82 24.22
C TYR A 541 -14.06 15.18 22.75
N LEU A 542 -14.81 14.31 22.06
CA LEU A 542 -15.26 14.55 20.69
C LEU A 542 -16.40 15.58 20.61
N GLY A 543 -17.03 15.95 21.73
CA GLY A 543 -18.19 16.84 21.77
C GLY A 543 -19.48 16.17 21.28
N LEU A 544 -19.60 14.86 21.46
CA LEU A 544 -20.70 14.04 20.97
C LEU A 544 -21.55 13.49 22.12
N PRO A 545 -22.87 13.32 21.93
CA PRO A 545 -23.73 12.68 22.92
C PRO A 545 -23.36 11.21 23.09
N PHE A 546 -23.73 10.64 24.24
CA PHE A 546 -23.58 9.20 24.43
C PHE A 546 -24.67 8.42 23.68
N GLU A 547 -24.28 7.34 23.02
CA GLU A 547 -25.19 6.40 22.35
C GLU A 547 -24.88 4.96 22.80
N ASP A 548 -25.90 4.21 23.24
CA ASP A 548 -25.75 2.82 23.73
C ASP A 548 -25.12 1.88 22.70
N ALA A 549 -25.29 2.16 21.40
CA ALA A 549 -24.69 1.39 20.32
C ALA A 549 -23.16 1.29 20.45
N CYS A 550 -22.50 2.32 20.99
CA CYS A 550 -21.05 2.33 21.23
C CYS A 550 -20.61 1.27 22.26
N LEU A 551 -21.49 0.85 23.17
CA LEU A 551 -21.20 -0.22 24.13
C LEU A 551 -21.44 -1.62 23.54
N ARG A 552 -22.23 -1.73 22.46
CA ARG A 552 -22.52 -2.99 21.74
C ARG A 552 -21.74 -3.09 20.44
N PHE A 553 -20.50 -2.63 20.45
CA PHE A 553 -19.68 -2.46 19.24
C PHE A 553 -19.44 -3.74 18.43
N TRP A 554 -19.58 -4.91 19.05
CA TRP A 554 -19.42 -6.21 18.40
C TRP A 554 -20.59 -6.57 17.47
N GLU A 555 -21.73 -5.89 17.61
CA GLU A 555 -22.91 -6.06 16.73
C GLU A 555 -22.75 -5.31 15.40
N ASN A 556 -21.79 -4.39 15.30
CA ASN A 556 -21.51 -3.64 14.09
C ASN A 556 -20.80 -4.55 13.06
N ASP A 557 -21.48 -4.78 11.94
CA ASP A 557 -21.09 -5.70 10.88
C ASP A 557 -20.12 -5.10 9.85
N ARG A 558 -19.69 -3.84 10.04
CA ARG A 558 -18.75 -3.18 9.12
C ARG A 558 -17.51 -4.03 8.82
N ALA A 559 -16.92 -3.76 7.66
CA ALA A 559 -15.61 -4.31 7.31
C ALA A 559 -14.51 -3.76 8.25
N VAL A 560 -13.60 -4.63 8.69
CA VAL A 560 -12.47 -4.26 9.56
C VAL A 560 -11.16 -4.79 8.99
N GLN A 561 -10.36 -3.91 8.37
CA GLN A 561 -9.09 -4.27 7.74
C GLN A 561 -7.89 -4.29 8.70
N THR A 562 -7.94 -5.12 9.75
CA THR A 562 -6.83 -5.18 10.71
C THR A 562 -6.56 -6.60 11.21
N ALA A 563 -5.36 -6.82 11.74
CA ALA A 563 -4.99 -8.07 12.44
C ALA A 563 -5.76 -8.28 13.77
N SER A 564 -6.62 -7.34 14.16
CA SER A 564 -7.52 -7.41 15.33
C SER A 564 -9.00 -7.50 14.94
N SER A 565 -9.34 -7.71 13.66
CA SER A 565 -10.74 -7.78 13.16
C SER A 565 -11.61 -8.74 13.99
N GLU A 566 -11.17 -9.98 14.16
CA GLU A 566 -11.93 -10.99 14.92
C GLU A 566 -12.08 -10.66 16.41
N GLN A 567 -11.15 -9.87 16.97
CA GLN A 567 -11.21 -9.47 18.38
C GLN A 567 -12.34 -8.46 18.62
N VAL A 568 -12.60 -7.56 17.66
CA VAL A 568 -13.61 -6.50 17.81
C VAL A 568 -15.02 -6.96 17.40
N ARG A 569 -15.16 -8.17 16.85
CA ARG A 569 -16.44 -8.85 16.56
C ARG A 569 -16.97 -9.66 17.75
N ARG A 570 -16.39 -9.48 18.94
CA ARG A 570 -16.80 -10.15 20.18
C ARG A 570 -16.94 -9.12 21.30
N PRO A 571 -17.75 -9.40 22.34
CA PRO A 571 -17.77 -8.60 23.55
C PRO A 571 -16.36 -8.40 24.12
N ILE A 572 -16.15 -7.24 24.75
CA ILE A 572 -14.86 -6.88 25.34
C ILE A 572 -14.44 -7.93 26.38
N ASN A 573 -13.17 -8.31 26.36
CA ASN A 573 -12.62 -9.32 27.26
C ASN A 573 -11.15 -9.03 27.59
N ARG A 574 -10.62 -9.78 28.56
CA ARG A 574 -9.24 -9.66 29.05
C ARG A 574 -8.25 -10.65 28.41
N ASP A 575 -8.64 -11.40 27.38
CA ASP A 575 -7.81 -12.47 26.79
C ASP A 575 -6.44 -11.99 26.30
N GLY A 576 -6.36 -10.71 25.91
CA GLY A 576 -5.14 -10.08 25.44
C GLY A 576 -4.24 -9.51 26.54
N VAL A 577 -4.77 -9.23 27.73
CA VAL A 577 -4.08 -8.49 28.79
C VAL A 577 -3.12 -9.40 29.55
N ASP A 578 -1.94 -8.88 29.90
CA ASP A 578 -0.89 -9.57 30.66
C ASP A 578 -0.32 -10.83 29.97
N ARG A 579 -0.59 -11.04 28.68
CA ARG A 579 -0.07 -12.19 27.91
C ARG A 579 1.46 -12.22 27.86
N TRP A 580 2.10 -11.05 27.93
CA TRP A 580 3.56 -10.92 27.98
C TRP A 580 4.20 -11.69 29.14
N ARG A 581 3.48 -11.91 30.26
CA ARG A 581 4.02 -12.57 31.47
C ARG A 581 4.49 -14.00 31.19
N LEU A 582 3.78 -14.73 30.32
CA LEU A 582 4.17 -16.08 29.90
C LEU A 582 5.52 -16.10 29.16
N TYR A 583 5.87 -14.98 28.53
CA TYR A 583 7.06 -14.83 27.70
C TYR A 583 8.14 -13.97 28.37
N GLU A 584 7.90 -13.52 29.61
CA GLU A 584 8.78 -12.65 30.36
C GLU A 584 10.27 -13.06 30.34
N PRO A 585 10.64 -14.36 30.43
CA PRO A 585 12.04 -14.78 30.38
C PRO A 585 12.81 -14.34 29.12
N TRP A 586 12.11 -14.10 28.01
CA TRP A 586 12.75 -13.72 26.73
C TRP A 586 12.60 -12.23 26.38
N LEU A 587 11.90 -11.43 27.21
CA LEU A 587 11.62 -10.01 26.93
C LEU A 587 12.67 -9.04 27.50
N GLY A 588 13.81 -9.55 27.97
CA GLY A 588 14.90 -8.74 28.52
C GLY A 588 15.32 -7.55 27.62
N PRO A 589 15.56 -7.76 26.31
CA PRO A 589 15.98 -6.66 25.45
C PRO A 589 14.90 -5.59 25.24
N LEU A 590 13.62 -5.99 25.17
CA LEU A 590 12.50 -5.05 25.12
C LEU A 590 12.40 -4.22 26.39
N LYS A 591 12.51 -4.86 27.57
CA LYS A 591 12.50 -4.17 28.87
C LYS A 591 13.63 -3.14 28.97
N ALA A 592 14.84 -3.50 28.53
CA ALA A 592 15.99 -2.61 28.55
C ALA A 592 15.78 -1.40 27.63
N ALA A 593 15.34 -1.62 26.39
CA ALA A 593 15.14 -0.56 25.39
C ALA A 593 13.98 0.39 25.72
N LEU A 594 12.94 -0.07 26.42
CA LEU A 594 11.85 0.78 26.92
C LEU A 594 12.31 1.79 27.98
N GLY A 595 13.35 1.46 28.75
CA GLY A 595 13.94 2.36 29.74
C GLY A 595 12.90 2.95 30.72
N PRO A 596 12.91 4.27 30.98
CA PRO A 596 12.01 4.92 31.95
C PRO A 596 10.51 4.80 31.63
N VAL A 597 10.14 4.50 30.38
CA VAL A 597 8.73 4.38 29.98
C VAL A 597 8.06 3.19 30.66
N LEU A 598 8.80 2.10 30.90
CA LEU A 598 8.24 0.89 31.50
C LEU A 598 7.76 1.11 32.96
N PRO A 599 8.59 1.61 33.90
CA PRO A 599 8.15 1.84 35.27
C PRO A 599 7.19 3.03 35.44
N ALA A 600 7.16 3.98 34.49
CA ALA A 600 6.27 5.13 34.55
C ALA A 600 4.84 4.83 34.08
N TYR A 601 4.60 3.72 33.39
CA TYR A 601 3.28 3.36 32.85
C TYR A 601 2.20 3.27 33.96
N PRO A 602 0.98 3.81 33.76
CA PRO A 602 0.42 4.39 32.52
C PRO A 602 0.74 5.86 32.27
N ASP A 603 1.51 6.49 33.15
CA ASP A 603 1.91 7.88 33.04
C ASP A 603 3.13 8.02 32.10
N VAL A 604 3.59 9.26 31.95
CA VAL A 604 4.73 9.62 31.09
C VAL A 604 5.94 9.89 31.99
N PRO A 605 7.13 9.32 31.73
CA PRO A 605 8.32 9.65 32.51
C PRO A 605 8.77 11.10 32.22
N PRO A 606 9.54 11.72 33.14
CA PRO A 606 10.21 12.97 32.83
C PRO A 606 11.25 12.74 31.72
N PHE A 607 11.17 13.53 30.64
CA PHE A 607 12.04 13.42 29.45
C PHE A 607 13.06 14.54 29.36
#